data_AF-A0A960IRZ5-F1
#
_entry.id   AF-A0A960IRZ5-F1
#
_cell.length_a   1.000
_cell.length_b   1.000
_cell.length_c   1.000
_cell.angle_alpha   90.00
_cell.angle_beta   90.00
_cell.angle_gamma   90.00
#
_symmetry.space_group_name_H-M   'P 1'
#
loop_
_entity.id
_entity.type
_entity.pdbx_description
1 polymer ?
#
loop_
_entity_poly.entity_id
_entity_poly.type
_entity_poly.pdbx_seq_one_letter_code
_entity_poly.pdbx_strand_id
1 'polypeptide(L)'
;LTSMWSDRDVGRPENHMTGVSFVRGGYHRIGRRATRGAGGYTVHRPDHWLFEGADVGYGDLLGATSTVVGYECDGCDFTYRNGLPHPTGVDGTPADFEILGTAPAAHFTRETATRPPPPDQPSEVEFIAARMIGGGRSDEDVERISHGHAVLGTYTSPGGGVVVTSGSTDWAHGLEGRDPQIERITRNLLDRLG
;
A
#
# COMPACT_ATOMS: atom_id res chain seq x y z
N LEU A 1 -15.91 14.65 15.94
CA LEU A 1 -14.79 15.04 15.07
C LEU A 1 -15.13 14.61 13.65
N THR A 2 -14.95 15.48 12.66
CA THR A 2 -15.06 15.12 11.23
C THR A 2 -13.67 15.22 10.63
N SER A 3 -13.07 14.08 10.28
CA SER A 3 -11.73 13.97 9.71
C SER A 3 -11.58 12.64 8.96
N MET A 4 -10.38 12.34 8.48
CA MET A 4 -9.99 11.02 7.95
C MET A 4 -9.98 9.94 9.05
N TRP A 5 -10.15 8.68 8.66
CA TRP A 5 -10.21 7.53 9.57
C TRP A 5 -8.92 7.33 10.38
N SER A 6 -7.78 7.51 9.72
CA SER A 6 -6.45 7.41 10.30
C SER A 6 -6.01 8.66 11.08
N ASP A 7 -6.85 9.70 11.20
CA ASP A 7 -6.57 10.83 12.09
C ASP A 7 -6.35 10.30 13.52
N ARG A 8 -5.26 10.73 14.16
CA ARG A 8 -4.89 10.28 15.50
C ARG A 8 -5.99 10.51 16.54
N ASP A 9 -6.80 11.56 16.36
CA ASP A 9 -7.88 11.93 17.27
C ASP A 9 -9.16 11.10 16.98
N VAL A 10 -9.27 10.52 15.78
CA VAL A 10 -10.31 9.54 15.43
C VAL A 10 -9.93 8.16 15.94
N GLY A 11 -8.65 7.77 15.81
CA GLY A 11 -8.11 6.52 16.35
C GLY A 11 -8.67 5.26 15.70
N ARG A 12 -9.12 5.32 14.44
CA ARG A 12 -9.70 4.19 13.71
C ARG A 12 -9.06 4.03 12.32
N PRO A 13 -7.73 3.84 12.22
CA PRO A 13 -7.05 3.70 10.95
C PRO A 13 -7.59 2.51 10.15
N GLU A 14 -7.57 2.65 8.84
CA GLU A 14 -7.97 1.62 7.87
C GLU A 14 -7.16 0.32 8.04
N ASN A 15 -5.93 0.43 8.56
CA ASN A 15 -5.05 -0.70 8.89
C ASN A 15 -5.73 -1.75 9.77
N HIS A 16 -6.66 -1.35 10.66
CA HIS A 16 -7.39 -2.30 11.51
C HIS A 16 -8.33 -3.24 10.72
N MET A 17 -8.70 -2.86 9.49
CA MET A 17 -9.62 -3.61 8.63
C MET A 17 -8.91 -4.31 7.46
N THR A 18 -7.97 -3.63 6.80
CA THR A 18 -7.32 -4.14 5.58
C THR A 18 -5.84 -4.49 5.80
N GLY A 19 -5.26 -4.14 6.95
CA GLY A 19 -3.84 -4.25 7.24
C GLY A 19 -2.97 -3.15 6.65
N VAL A 20 -3.54 -2.27 5.81
CA VAL A 20 -2.85 -1.18 5.09
C VAL A 20 -3.71 0.08 5.05
N SER A 21 -3.11 1.22 4.70
CA SER A 21 -3.83 2.47 4.51
C SER A 21 -3.16 3.39 3.50
N PHE A 22 -3.97 4.27 2.91
CA PHE A 22 -3.51 5.27 1.96
C PHE A 22 -2.41 6.14 2.55
N VAL A 23 -2.50 6.50 3.83
CA VAL A 23 -1.55 7.39 4.52
C VAL A 23 -0.12 6.84 4.58
N ARG A 24 0.06 5.52 4.38
CA ARG A 24 1.37 4.85 4.24
C ARG A 24 1.68 4.36 2.82
N GLY A 25 0.75 4.58 1.88
CA GLY A 25 0.95 4.35 0.46
C GLY A 25 1.07 5.68 -0.29
N GLY A 26 -0.01 6.09 -0.97
CA GLY A 26 -0.08 7.29 -1.79
C GLY A 26 -0.29 6.95 -3.26
N TYR A 27 0.45 7.60 -4.15
CA TYR A 27 0.27 7.46 -5.59
C TYR A 27 1.43 6.73 -6.28
N HIS A 28 1.10 5.92 -7.30
CA HIS A 28 2.07 5.28 -8.19
C HIS A 28 1.76 5.58 -9.66
N ARG A 29 2.78 5.95 -10.45
CA ARG A 29 2.69 6.26 -11.90
C ARG A 29 1.69 7.37 -12.28
N ILE A 30 1.27 8.22 -11.34
CA ILE A 30 0.41 9.38 -11.61
C ILE A 30 0.97 10.65 -10.94
N GLY A 31 0.71 11.82 -11.53
CA GLY A 31 0.99 13.13 -10.92
C GLY A 31 2.44 13.27 -10.46
N ARG A 32 3.41 12.90 -11.31
CA ARG A 32 4.86 12.90 -11.00
C ARG A 32 5.28 12.03 -9.80
N ARG A 33 4.41 11.17 -9.28
CA ARG A 33 4.72 10.19 -8.22
C ARG A 33 5.03 8.84 -8.82
N ALA A 34 6.17 8.29 -8.40
CA ALA A 34 6.77 7.07 -8.95
C ALA A 34 6.61 6.98 -10.49
N THR A 35 6.92 8.06 -11.21
CA THR A 35 6.54 8.23 -12.63
C THR A 35 7.08 7.14 -13.55
N ARG A 36 8.29 6.64 -13.24
CA ARG A 36 8.92 5.53 -13.94
C ARG A 36 8.91 4.24 -13.10
N GLY A 37 8.00 4.16 -12.12
CA GLY A 37 7.82 2.99 -11.29
C GLY A 37 7.43 1.78 -12.13
N ALA A 38 7.77 0.58 -11.66
CA ALA A 38 7.65 -0.65 -12.43
C ALA A 38 6.20 -1.04 -12.78
N GLY A 39 5.20 -0.51 -12.06
CA GLY A 39 3.80 -0.89 -12.25
C GLY A 39 3.45 -2.28 -11.70
N GLY A 40 4.34 -2.90 -10.92
CA GLY A 40 4.17 -4.23 -10.32
C GLY A 40 4.84 -4.29 -8.96
N TYR A 41 4.56 -5.36 -8.21
CA TYR A 41 5.14 -5.60 -6.88
C TYR A 41 6.47 -6.34 -6.98
N THR A 42 7.48 -5.91 -6.22
CA THR A 42 8.62 -6.77 -5.90
C THR A 42 8.17 -7.83 -4.91
N VAL A 43 8.27 -9.11 -5.26
CA VAL A 43 7.83 -10.25 -4.43
C VAL A 43 8.84 -10.54 -3.31
N HIS A 44 8.33 -10.70 -2.07
CA HIS A 44 9.15 -10.95 -0.88
C HIS A 44 9.05 -12.37 -0.32
N ARG A 45 7.89 -13.03 -0.50
CA ARG A 45 7.59 -14.33 0.14
C ARG A 45 6.92 -15.27 -0.87
N PRO A 46 7.66 -15.76 -1.90
CA PRO A 46 7.08 -16.54 -3.01
C PRO A 46 6.48 -17.89 -2.57
N ASP A 47 6.95 -18.46 -1.46
CA ASP A 47 6.45 -19.73 -0.93
C ASP A 47 5.07 -19.62 -0.25
N HIS A 48 4.52 -18.41 -0.12
CA HIS A 48 3.20 -18.19 0.48
C HIS A 48 2.10 -18.79 -0.42
N TRP A 49 1.09 -19.43 0.19
CA TRP A 49 0.04 -20.18 -0.53
C TRP A 49 -0.69 -19.35 -1.60
N LEU A 50 -0.76 -18.03 -1.41
CA LEU A 50 -1.38 -17.10 -2.36
C LEU A 50 -0.74 -17.21 -3.75
N PHE A 51 0.56 -17.55 -3.82
CA PHE A 51 1.35 -17.65 -5.03
C PHE A 51 1.42 -19.07 -5.62
N GLU A 52 0.71 -20.05 -5.05
CA GLU A 52 0.79 -21.45 -5.49
C GLU A 52 0.43 -21.60 -6.99
N GLY A 53 1.39 -22.07 -7.78
CA GLY A 53 1.24 -22.26 -9.23
C GLY A 53 1.20 -20.96 -10.05
N ALA A 54 1.52 -19.81 -9.45
CA ALA A 54 1.59 -18.52 -10.15
C ALA A 54 2.96 -18.24 -10.81
N ASP A 55 3.92 -19.17 -10.67
CA ASP A 55 5.27 -19.07 -11.24
C ASP A 55 5.96 -17.73 -10.89
N VAL A 56 6.04 -17.43 -9.58
CA VAL A 56 6.72 -16.24 -9.05
C VAL A 56 7.87 -16.63 -8.13
N GLY A 57 9.00 -15.94 -8.26
CA GLY A 57 10.18 -16.07 -7.43
C GLY A 57 10.40 -14.88 -6.49
N TYR A 58 11.36 -15.02 -5.58
CA TYR A 58 11.80 -13.93 -4.72
C TYR A 58 12.45 -12.81 -5.56
N GLY A 59 11.99 -11.58 -5.37
CA GLY A 59 12.48 -10.40 -6.09
C GLY A 59 11.86 -10.18 -7.47
N ASP A 60 11.02 -11.09 -7.95
CA ASP A 60 10.33 -10.92 -9.23
C ASP A 60 9.35 -9.74 -9.19
N LEU A 61 9.09 -9.18 -10.37
CA LEU A 61 8.13 -8.11 -10.57
C LEU A 61 6.76 -8.67 -10.98
N LEU A 62 5.90 -8.91 -10.00
CA LEU A 62 4.55 -9.41 -10.21
C LEU A 62 3.65 -8.34 -10.83
N GLY A 63 3.05 -8.66 -11.98
CA GLY A 63 2.02 -7.86 -12.64
C GLY A 63 2.49 -6.55 -13.27
N ALA A 64 3.80 -6.35 -13.43
CA ALA A 64 4.37 -5.13 -14.04
C ALA A 64 3.93 -4.94 -15.51
N THR A 65 3.86 -6.03 -16.29
CA THR A 65 3.41 -6.00 -17.69
C THR A 65 1.96 -5.48 -17.82
N SER A 66 1.12 -5.82 -16.85
CA SER A 66 -0.29 -5.45 -16.81
C SER A 66 -0.56 -4.18 -15.99
N THR A 67 0.49 -3.58 -15.41
CA THR A 67 0.42 -2.40 -14.53
C THR A 67 -0.58 -2.59 -13.38
N VAL A 68 -0.40 -3.63 -12.56
CA VAL A 68 -1.28 -3.90 -11.41
C VAL A 68 -1.04 -3.01 -10.20
N VAL A 69 0.03 -2.21 -10.23
CA VAL A 69 0.28 -1.14 -9.27
C VAL A 69 0.23 0.18 -9.98
N GLY A 70 -0.72 1.01 -9.59
CA GLY A 70 -0.91 2.33 -10.17
C GLY A 70 -1.97 3.10 -9.41
N TYR A 71 -2.13 4.35 -9.84
CA TYR A 71 -3.09 5.31 -9.32
C TYR A 71 -3.04 5.44 -7.80
N GLU A 72 -3.98 4.87 -7.05
CA GLU A 72 -4.02 4.94 -5.59
C GLU A 72 -3.53 3.65 -4.95
N CYS A 73 -2.70 3.81 -3.92
CA CYS A 73 -2.00 2.73 -3.27
C CYS A 73 -2.11 2.85 -1.75
N ASP A 74 -2.32 1.72 -1.09
CA ASP A 74 -2.31 1.59 0.36
C ASP A 74 -1.06 0.84 0.81
N GLY A 75 -0.50 1.26 1.95
CA GLY A 75 0.72 0.69 2.52
C GLY A 75 0.65 0.49 4.02
N CYS A 76 1.79 0.14 4.60
CA CYS A 76 1.97 0.11 6.06
C CYS A 76 3.36 0.59 6.43
N ASP A 77 3.54 0.97 7.70
CA ASP A 77 4.85 1.22 8.28
C ASP A 77 5.57 -0.12 8.49
N PHE A 78 6.73 -0.28 7.86
CA PHE A 78 7.50 -1.51 7.95
C PHE A 78 9.00 -1.24 8.05
N THR A 79 9.74 -2.25 8.51
CA THR A 79 11.19 -2.25 8.52
C THR A 79 11.72 -3.56 7.94
N TYR A 80 12.95 -3.54 7.42
CA TYR A 80 13.60 -4.75 6.96
C TYR A 80 14.24 -5.49 8.12
N ARG A 81 13.96 -6.80 8.23
CA ARG A 81 14.63 -7.72 9.16
C ARG A 81 15.11 -8.91 8.34
N ASN A 82 16.42 -9.20 8.41
CA ASN A 82 17.04 -10.28 7.64
C ASN A 82 16.72 -10.25 6.14
N GLY A 83 16.62 -9.06 5.54
CA GLY A 83 16.36 -8.88 4.10
C GLY A 83 14.88 -8.97 3.69
N LEU A 84 13.94 -9.14 4.62
CA LEU A 84 12.50 -9.14 4.33
C LEU A 84 11.77 -7.99 5.04
N PRO A 85 10.70 -7.43 4.45
CA PRO A 85 9.89 -6.40 5.09
C PRO A 85 8.97 -7.03 6.17
N HIS A 86 8.89 -6.37 7.32
CA HIS A 86 8.00 -6.72 8.44
C HIS A 86 7.28 -5.48 8.95
N PRO A 87 5.96 -5.54 9.20
CA PRO A 87 5.23 -4.41 9.76
C PRO A 87 5.82 -4.02 11.12
N THR A 88 5.86 -2.73 11.41
CA THR A 88 6.27 -2.23 12.73
C THR A 88 5.11 -2.28 13.72
N GLY A 89 3.87 -2.22 13.22
CA GLY A 89 2.64 -2.10 14.02
C GLY A 89 2.36 -0.71 14.57
N VAL A 90 3.23 0.28 14.30
CA VAL A 90 3.11 1.66 14.82
C VAL A 90 1.86 2.37 14.27
N ASP A 91 1.47 2.04 13.05
CA ASP A 91 0.31 2.60 12.35
C ASP A 91 -0.98 1.77 12.52
N GLY A 92 -0.95 0.76 13.38
CA GLY A 92 -2.08 -0.14 13.61
C GLY A 92 -2.15 -1.33 12.65
N THR A 93 -1.18 -1.51 11.74
CA THR A 93 -1.10 -2.77 10.97
C THR A 93 -0.94 -3.97 11.91
N PRO A 94 -1.71 -5.06 11.71
CA PRO A 94 -1.60 -6.27 12.52
C PRO A 94 -0.16 -6.81 12.58
N ALA A 95 0.27 -7.24 13.77
CA ALA A 95 1.64 -7.71 13.99
C ALA A 95 1.97 -9.00 13.20
N ASP A 96 0.95 -9.78 12.86
CA ASP A 96 1.02 -10.99 12.03
C ASP A 96 0.84 -10.70 10.53
N PHE A 97 0.72 -9.43 10.11
CA PHE A 97 0.59 -9.09 8.70
C PHE A 97 1.85 -9.47 7.91
N GLU A 98 1.68 -10.36 6.93
CA GLU A 98 2.73 -10.79 6.02
C GLU A 98 2.76 -9.91 4.78
N ILE A 99 3.86 -9.17 4.61
CA ILE A 99 4.11 -8.34 3.43
C ILE A 99 4.60 -9.25 2.28
N LEU A 100 3.75 -9.51 1.29
CA LEU A 100 4.06 -10.43 0.20
C LEU A 100 4.70 -9.72 -0.99
N GLY A 101 4.35 -8.46 -1.23
CA GLY A 101 4.91 -7.65 -2.31
C GLY A 101 4.89 -6.16 -1.98
N THR A 102 5.87 -5.41 -2.47
CA THR A 102 5.90 -3.94 -2.32
C THR A 102 6.24 -3.22 -3.60
N ALA A 103 5.74 -1.99 -3.75
CA ALA A 103 6.15 -1.06 -4.81
C ALA A 103 6.17 0.37 -4.26
N PRO A 104 7.19 1.20 -4.54
CA PRO A 104 7.26 2.56 -4.01
C PRO A 104 6.06 3.42 -4.40
N ALA A 105 5.49 4.17 -3.45
CA ALA A 105 4.40 5.11 -3.66
C ALA A 105 4.69 6.42 -2.89
N ALA A 106 3.99 7.50 -3.23
CA ALA A 106 4.13 8.76 -2.50
C ALA A 106 2.90 9.65 -2.64
N HIS A 107 2.56 10.38 -1.59
CA HIS A 107 1.51 11.41 -1.58
C HIS A 107 1.81 12.58 -2.49
N PHE A 108 0.80 13.27 -3.00
CA PHE A 108 1.04 14.51 -3.73
C PHE A 108 1.57 15.63 -2.82
N THR A 109 2.61 16.32 -3.29
CA THR A 109 2.97 17.66 -2.80
C THR A 109 2.31 18.71 -3.69
N ARG A 110 2.46 19.97 -3.30
CA ARG A 110 2.01 21.12 -4.09
C ARG A 110 2.63 21.18 -5.49
N GLU A 111 3.83 20.64 -5.68
CA GLU A 111 4.54 20.63 -6.96
C GLU A 111 4.15 19.44 -7.86
N THR A 112 3.61 18.37 -7.28
CA THR A 112 3.29 17.14 -8.01
C THR A 112 1.81 16.98 -8.30
N ALA A 113 0.94 17.60 -7.49
CA ALA A 113 -0.50 17.59 -7.70
C ALA A 113 -0.86 18.23 -9.05
N THR A 114 -1.77 17.60 -9.81
CA THR A 114 -2.29 18.15 -11.07
C THR A 114 -3.11 19.42 -10.87
N ARG A 115 -3.78 19.51 -9.70
CA ARG A 115 -4.54 20.67 -9.24
C ARG A 115 -4.09 21.00 -7.81
N PRO A 116 -2.99 21.74 -7.64
CA PRO A 116 -2.48 22.04 -6.31
C PRO A 116 -3.45 22.95 -5.53
N PRO A 117 -3.51 22.83 -4.21
CA PRO A 117 -4.33 23.72 -3.39
C PRO A 117 -3.75 25.14 -3.39
N PRO A 118 -4.56 26.15 -3.00
CA PRO A 118 -4.10 27.51 -2.78
C PRO A 118 -2.91 27.59 -1.80
N PRO A 119 -2.03 28.60 -1.89
CA PRO A 119 -0.82 28.69 -1.07
C PRO A 119 -1.04 28.73 0.45
N ASP A 120 -2.22 29.15 0.91
CA ASP A 120 -2.61 29.23 2.33
C ASP A 120 -3.25 27.93 2.85
N GLN A 121 -3.44 26.93 1.98
CA GLN A 121 -4.02 25.63 2.30
C GLN A 121 -2.94 24.53 2.26
N PRO A 122 -3.08 23.46 3.07
CA PRO A 122 -2.14 22.36 3.04
C PRO A 122 -2.26 21.60 1.72
N SER A 123 -1.12 21.20 1.15
CA SER A 123 -1.05 20.07 0.23
C SER A 123 -1.49 18.78 0.92
N GLU A 124 -1.75 17.75 0.13
CA GLU A 124 -2.21 16.46 0.64
C GLU A 124 -1.22 15.87 1.66
N VAL A 125 0.07 15.82 1.34
CA VAL A 125 1.07 15.30 2.28
C VAL A 125 1.14 16.13 3.56
N GLU A 126 1.02 17.45 3.49
CA GLU A 126 1.00 18.32 4.68
C GLU A 126 -0.26 18.09 5.53
N PHE A 127 -1.41 17.88 4.87
CA PHE A 127 -2.65 17.55 5.54
C PHE A 127 -2.55 16.21 6.27
N ILE A 128 -2.07 15.16 5.59
CA ILE A 128 -1.90 13.82 6.16
C ILE A 128 -0.90 13.85 7.32
N ALA A 129 0.26 14.50 7.16
CA ALA A 129 1.28 14.61 8.21
C ALA A 129 0.70 15.25 9.49
N ALA A 130 -0.03 16.36 9.32
CA ALA A 130 -0.69 17.06 10.43
C ALA A 130 -1.76 16.21 11.12
N ARG A 131 -2.40 15.25 10.44
CA ARG A 131 -3.41 14.35 11.05
C ARG A 131 -2.80 13.10 11.69
N MET A 132 -1.72 12.59 11.13
CA MET A 132 -1.09 11.33 11.57
C MET A 132 -0.14 11.52 12.74
N ILE A 133 0.77 12.47 12.61
CA ILE A 133 1.84 12.72 13.59
C ILE A 133 1.34 13.70 14.64
N GLY A 134 0.43 14.58 14.20
CA GLY A 134 -0.19 15.63 14.98
C GLY A 134 0.80 16.60 15.62
N GLY A 135 1.95 16.74 14.95
CA GLY A 135 2.66 17.99 14.79
C GLY A 135 1.95 18.91 13.78
N GLY A 136 2.65 19.97 13.40
CA GLY A 136 2.15 20.95 12.44
C GLY A 136 2.31 20.47 10.99
N ARG A 137 2.48 21.42 10.07
CA ARG A 137 2.85 21.17 8.67
C ARG A 137 4.35 21.37 8.49
N SER A 138 5.15 20.88 9.43
CA SER A 138 6.59 21.08 9.39
C SER A 138 7.22 20.17 8.33
N ASP A 139 8.36 20.58 7.77
CA ASP A 139 9.10 19.76 6.81
C ASP A 139 9.52 18.41 7.42
N GLU A 140 9.83 18.39 8.72
CA GLU A 140 10.17 17.17 9.46
C GLU A 140 8.99 16.19 9.54
N ASP A 141 7.78 16.69 9.83
CA ASP A 141 6.57 15.87 9.89
C ASP A 141 6.21 15.32 8.49
N VAL A 142 6.36 16.14 7.46
CA VAL A 142 6.12 15.73 6.06
C VAL A 142 7.10 14.65 5.62
N GLU A 143 8.39 14.79 5.93
CA GLU A 143 9.42 13.83 5.53
C GLU A 143 9.12 12.41 6.06
N ARG A 144 8.58 12.30 7.28
CA ARG A 144 8.23 11.02 7.92
C ARG A 144 7.16 10.20 7.20
N ILE A 145 6.40 10.80 6.29
CA ILE A 145 5.38 10.13 5.49
C ILE A 145 5.57 10.31 3.97
N SER A 146 6.67 10.94 3.55
CA SER A 146 6.91 11.26 2.13
C SER A 146 7.21 10.04 1.27
N HIS A 147 7.64 8.95 1.89
CA HIS A 147 8.02 7.70 1.23
C HIS A 147 7.08 6.58 1.67
N GLY A 148 6.11 6.25 0.83
CA GLY A 148 5.18 5.15 1.05
C GLY A 148 5.44 3.97 0.11
N HIS A 149 4.63 2.92 0.27
CA HIS A 149 4.63 1.77 -0.64
C HIS A 149 3.21 1.28 -0.86
N ALA A 150 2.88 0.86 -2.08
CA ALA A 150 1.79 -0.10 -2.30
C ALA A 150 2.22 -1.44 -1.69
N VAL A 151 1.35 -2.05 -0.89
CA VAL A 151 1.66 -3.29 -0.17
C VAL A 151 0.62 -4.37 -0.46
N LEU A 152 1.04 -5.42 -1.15
CA LEU A 152 0.32 -6.69 -1.24
C LEU A 152 0.63 -7.50 0.02
N GLY A 153 -0.39 -7.91 0.76
CA GLY A 153 -0.18 -8.65 1.99
C GLY A 153 -1.43 -9.31 2.55
N THR A 154 -1.23 -10.04 3.65
CA THR A 154 -2.29 -10.82 4.28
C THR A 154 -2.11 -10.89 5.79
N TYR A 155 -3.20 -11.04 6.54
CA TYR A 155 -3.18 -11.37 7.97
C TYR A 155 -4.39 -12.19 8.37
N THR A 156 -4.39 -12.74 9.59
CA THR A 156 -5.58 -13.39 10.15
C THR A 156 -6.23 -12.47 11.17
N SER A 157 -7.47 -12.08 10.91
CA SER A 157 -8.25 -11.26 11.84
C SER A 157 -8.45 -11.97 13.20
N PRO A 158 -8.72 -11.24 14.29
CA PRO A 158 -9.02 -11.85 15.60
C PRO A 158 -10.20 -12.84 15.57
N GLY A 159 -11.11 -12.71 14.59
CA GLY A 159 -12.22 -13.63 14.37
C GLY A 159 -11.86 -14.90 13.58
N GLY A 160 -10.58 -15.08 13.20
CA GLY A 160 -10.09 -16.23 12.44
C GLY A 160 -10.25 -16.12 10.93
N GLY A 161 -10.84 -15.03 10.41
CA GLY A 161 -10.94 -14.77 8.97
C GLY A 161 -9.63 -14.26 8.39
N VAL A 162 -9.24 -14.76 7.22
CA VAL A 162 -8.07 -14.28 6.48
C VAL A 162 -8.44 -13.04 5.67
N VAL A 163 -7.61 -12.01 5.76
CA VAL A 163 -7.75 -10.78 4.96
C VAL A 163 -6.56 -10.69 4.04
N VAL A 164 -6.82 -10.57 2.72
CA VAL A 164 -5.79 -10.29 1.71
C VAL A 164 -6.09 -8.94 1.09
N THR A 165 -5.06 -8.11 0.96
CA THR A 165 -5.13 -6.79 0.32
C THR A 165 -4.10 -6.71 -0.80
N SER A 166 -4.49 -6.17 -1.97
CA SER A 166 -3.54 -5.83 -3.02
C SER A 166 -2.76 -4.56 -2.65
N GLY A 167 -3.38 -3.63 -1.93
CA GLY A 167 -2.80 -2.30 -1.70
C GLY A 167 -2.71 -1.43 -2.95
N SER A 168 -3.48 -1.74 -4.00
CA SER A 168 -3.61 -0.90 -5.19
C SER A 168 -4.98 -1.07 -5.86
N THR A 169 -5.50 0.04 -6.41
CA THR A 169 -6.70 0.07 -7.26
C THR A 169 -6.54 -0.76 -8.53
N ASP A 170 -5.31 -0.86 -9.03
CA ASP A 170 -5.03 -1.26 -10.41
C ASP A 170 -4.86 -2.78 -10.58
N TRP A 171 -5.02 -3.56 -9.51
CA TRP A 171 -5.03 -5.03 -9.57
C TRP A 171 -5.99 -5.57 -10.64
N ALA A 172 -7.14 -4.90 -10.82
CA ALA A 172 -8.14 -5.26 -11.81
C ALA A 172 -7.62 -5.22 -13.26
N HIS A 173 -6.60 -4.42 -13.58
CA HIS A 173 -5.99 -4.41 -14.91
C HIS A 173 -5.32 -5.74 -15.27
N GLY A 174 -4.76 -6.45 -14.28
CA GLY A 174 -4.24 -7.80 -14.51
C GLY A 174 -5.34 -8.80 -14.87
N LEU A 175 -6.52 -8.68 -14.25
CA LEU A 175 -7.68 -9.52 -14.57
C LEU A 175 -8.25 -9.19 -15.96
N GLU A 176 -8.41 -7.91 -16.27
CA GLU A 176 -8.84 -7.45 -17.61
C GLU A 176 -7.85 -7.91 -18.69
N GLY A 177 -6.55 -7.74 -18.43
CA GLY A 177 -5.45 -8.10 -19.32
C GLY A 177 -5.18 -9.60 -19.45
N ARG A 178 -5.92 -10.45 -18.73
CA ARG A 178 -5.71 -11.92 -18.69
C ARG A 178 -4.28 -12.29 -18.28
N ASP A 179 -3.73 -11.54 -17.34
CA ASP A 179 -2.42 -11.82 -16.77
C ASP A 179 -2.48 -13.17 -16.02
N PRO A 180 -1.72 -14.19 -16.45
CA PRO A 180 -1.85 -15.52 -15.90
C PRO A 180 -1.45 -15.58 -14.42
N GLN A 181 -0.49 -14.75 -13.98
CA GLN A 181 -0.05 -14.74 -12.58
C GLN A 181 -1.13 -14.12 -11.69
N ILE A 182 -1.74 -13.02 -12.15
CA ILE A 182 -2.78 -12.29 -11.41
C ILE A 182 -4.09 -13.08 -11.36
N GLU A 183 -4.51 -13.71 -12.47
CA GLU A 183 -5.68 -14.60 -12.49
C GLU A 183 -5.45 -15.80 -11.57
N ARG A 184 -4.25 -16.39 -11.57
CA ARG A 184 -3.92 -17.53 -10.70
C ARG A 184 -3.97 -17.14 -9.22
N ILE A 185 -3.35 -16.02 -8.84
CA ILE A 185 -3.37 -15.53 -7.45
C ILE A 185 -4.80 -15.22 -6.99
N THR A 186 -5.59 -14.55 -7.84
CA THR A 186 -6.99 -14.23 -7.52
C THR A 186 -7.81 -15.51 -7.38
N ARG A 187 -7.56 -16.53 -8.21
CA ARG A 187 -8.20 -17.84 -8.09
C ARG A 187 -7.79 -18.57 -6.81
N ASN A 188 -6.50 -18.59 -6.45
CA ASN A 188 -6.04 -19.20 -5.21
C ASN A 188 -6.76 -18.60 -3.99
N LEU A 189 -6.95 -17.27 -3.98
CA LEU A 189 -7.71 -16.58 -2.93
C LEU A 189 -9.16 -17.07 -2.86
N LEU A 190 -9.86 -17.08 -3.99
CA LEU A 190 -11.26 -17.49 -4.08
C LEU A 190 -11.46 -18.97 -3.76
N ASP A 191 -10.59 -19.85 -4.24
CA ASP A 191 -10.67 -21.29 -4.00
C ASP A 191 -10.43 -21.63 -2.52
N ARG A 192 -9.63 -20.81 -1.81
CA ARG A 192 -9.31 -21.04 -0.40
C ARG A 192 -10.31 -20.43 0.58
N LEU A 193 -10.89 -19.27 0.23
CA LEU A 193 -11.75 -18.49 1.13
C LEU A 193 -13.24 -18.49 0.75
N GLY A 194 -13.59 -18.96 -0.46
CA GLY A 194 -14.95 -18.97 -1.01
C GLY A 194 -15.75 -20.23 -0.74
#